data_AF-A0A060UZ19-F1
#
_entry.id   AF-A0A060UZ19-F1
#
_cell.length_a   1.000
_cell.length_b   1.000
_cell.length_c   1.000
_cell.angle_alpha   90.00
_cell.angle_beta   90.00
_cell.angle_gamma   90.00
#
_symmetry.space_group_name_H-M   'P 1'
#
loop_
_entity.id
_entity.type
_entity.pdbx_description
1 polymer ?
#
loop_
_entity_poly.entity_id
_entity_poly.type
_entity_poly.pdbx_seq_one_letter_code
_entity_poly.pdbx_strand_id
1 'polypeptide(L)'
;METKAPEGQAESPQEAAAPTKEGGGKPMGMGMGMMKKMMGQMGHGGEGPMAMMQKMMGQKGEGAEGGDNPMQQMMGTCMGMCTEMLDTMHRTTSLAVYAQPELHQLFEEWLAAREGDALKLIEERGSLDPESLAAALSMSPASVTTLLAHLQNQGKIRLRAKVVEKS
;
A
#
# COMPACT_ATOMS: atom_id res chain seq x y z
N MET A 1 -30.17 45.71 -5.24
CA MET A 1 -29.36 46.59 -6.09
C MET A 1 -27.96 46.01 -6.15
N GLU A 2 -27.51 45.71 -7.38
CA GLU A 2 -26.11 45.51 -7.86
C GLU A 2 -25.30 44.37 -7.23
N THR A 3 -25.19 43.16 -7.80
CA THR A 3 -24.40 42.71 -8.98
C THR A 3 -22.96 43.21 -9.04
N LYS A 4 -21.98 42.29 -9.12
CA LYS A 4 -21.06 42.13 -10.27
C LYS A 4 -19.89 41.16 -9.95
N ALA A 5 -19.87 40.03 -10.66
CA ALA A 5 -18.69 39.19 -10.88
C ALA A 5 -17.79 39.82 -11.96
N PRO A 6 -16.51 39.41 -12.08
CA PRO A 6 -15.77 39.59 -13.32
C PRO A 6 -15.53 38.24 -14.01
N GLU A 7 -16.13 38.09 -15.18
CA GLU A 7 -15.62 37.25 -16.28
C GLU A 7 -14.36 37.89 -16.87
N GLY A 8 -13.49 37.08 -17.49
CA GLY A 8 -12.35 37.57 -18.24
C GLY A 8 -11.47 36.47 -18.82
N GLN A 9 -12.00 35.70 -19.76
CA GLN A 9 -11.21 34.93 -20.73
C GLN A 9 -10.51 35.90 -21.69
N ALA A 10 -9.24 35.61 -22.02
CA ALA A 10 -8.56 36.18 -23.18
C ALA A 10 -7.77 35.06 -23.87
N GLU A 11 -8.38 34.51 -24.90
CA GLU A 11 -7.77 33.63 -25.89
C GLU A 11 -7.54 34.45 -27.16
N SER A 12 -6.36 34.37 -27.78
CA SER A 12 -6.04 34.92 -29.11
C SER A 12 -4.59 34.58 -29.53
N PRO A 13 -4.26 34.55 -30.84
CA PRO A 13 -3.96 33.29 -31.53
C PRO A 13 -2.62 33.26 -32.33
N GLN A 14 -2.33 32.05 -32.85
CA GLN A 14 -1.65 31.69 -34.12
C GLN A 14 -0.50 32.56 -34.68
N GLU A 15 0.63 31.94 -35.01
CA GLU A 15 1.16 32.03 -36.38
C GLU A 15 2.11 30.87 -36.74
N ALA A 16 1.90 30.35 -37.94
CA ALA A 16 2.62 29.25 -38.57
C ALA A 16 3.69 29.79 -39.52
N ALA A 17 4.83 29.11 -39.65
CA ALA A 17 5.66 29.20 -40.86
C ALA A 17 6.64 28.02 -40.98
N ALA A 18 6.35 27.11 -41.90
CA ALA A 18 7.33 26.47 -42.78
C ALA A 18 6.82 26.71 -44.20
N PRO A 19 7.67 26.99 -45.21
CA PRO A 19 8.18 25.92 -46.09
C PRO A 19 9.56 26.25 -46.72
N THR A 20 10.33 25.32 -47.29
CA THR A 20 10.32 24.94 -48.73
C THR A 20 11.49 23.96 -48.99
N LYS A 21 11.27 22.80 -49.65
CA LYS A 21 11.55 22.45 -51.08
C LYS A 21 13.02 22.66 -51.51
N GLU A 22 13.68 21.90 -52.37
CA GLU A 22 13.48 20.72 -53.24
C GLU A 22 14.89 20.38 -53.76
N GLY A 23 15.18 19.13 -54.15
CA GLY A 23 16.48 18.83 -54.76
C GLY A 23 16.57 17.41 -55.30
N GLY A 24 16.07 17.22 -56.52
CA GLY A 24 16.11 15.95 -57.24
C GLY A 24 17.51 15.60 -57.77
N GLY A 25 17.77 14.30 -57.86
CA GLY A 25 18.95 13.74 -58.52
C GLY A 25 19.21 12.28 -58.10
N LYS A 26 18.64 11.32 -58.82
CA LYS A 26 19.11 9.92 -58.89
C LYS A 26 19.63 9.73 -60.33
N PRO A 27 20.62 8.85 -60.62
CA PRO A 27 20.58 7.48 -60.14
C PRO A 27 21.92 6.74 -59.93
N MET A 28 21.84 5.64 -59.18
CA MET A 28 22.53 4.36 -59.36
C MET A 28 24.01 4.37 -59.81
N GLY A 29 24.90 4.06 -58.87
CA GLY A 29 26.28 3.62 -59.18
C GLY A 29 27.05 3.13 -57.94
N MET A 30 26.66 3.59 -56.76
CA MET A 30 27.44 3.39 -55.52
C MET A 30 26.88 2.33 -54.56
N GLY A 31 25.89 1.53 -54.99
CA GLY A 31 25.23 0.52 -54.14
C GLY A 31 25.81 -0.90 -54.24
N MET A 32 26.37 -1.27 -55.39
CA MET A 32 26.73 -2.67 -55.67
C MET A 32 28.10 -3.08 -55.07
N GLY A 33 29.04 -2.13 -54.98
CA GLY A 33 30.35 -2.36 -54.37
C GLY A 33 30.30 -2.44 -52.82
N MET A 34 29.48 -1.59 -52.20
CA MET A 34 29.26 -1.65 -50.75
C MET A 34 28.48 -2.91 -50.35
N MET A 35 27.45 -3.31 -51.11
CA MET A 35 26.70 -4.53 -50.82
C MET A 35 27.56 -5.79 -50.95
N LYS A 36 28.45 -5.86 -51.95
CA LYS A 36 29.40 -6.99 -52.10
C LYS A 36 30.43 -7.04 -50.96
N LYS A 37 30.90 -5.88 -50.48
CA LYS A 37 31.83 -5.79 -49.35
C LYS A 37 31.16 -6.15 -48.02
N MET A 38 29.90 -5.75 -47.84
CA MET A 38 29.11 -6.06 -46.66
C MET A 38 28.70 -7.54 -46.63
N MET A 39 28.33 -8.12 -47.78
CA MET A 39 27.98 -9.55 -47.88
C MET A 39 29.20 -10.47 -47.75
N GLY A 40 30.38 -10.04 -48.21
CA GLY A 40 31.64 -10.74 -47.98
C GLY A 40 32.11 -10.70 -46.51
N GLN A 41 31.76 -9.65 -45.78
CA GLN A 41 32.10 -9.50 -44.36
C GLN A 41 31.08 -10.19 -43.43
N MET A 42 29.86 -10.48 -43.92
CA MET A 42 28.82 -11.17 -43.15
C MET A 42 28.91 -12.72 -43.24
N GLY A 43 29.84 -13.25 -44.05
CA GLY A 43 30.09 -14.68 -44.21
C GLY A 43 31.13 -15.27 -43.25
N HIS A 44 31.58 -14.51 -42.25
CA HIS A 44 32.52 -15.00 -41.23
C HIS A 44 32.00 -14.70 -39.82
N GLY A 45 31.40 -15.72 -39.20
CA GLY A 45 31.54 -15.95 -37.76
C GLY A 45 30.59 -15.22 -36.82
N GLY A 46 29.27 -15.25 -37.06
CA GLY A 46 28.29 -14.85 -36.05
C GLY A 46 27.04 -15.73 -36.13
N GLU A 47 26.60 -16.28 -34.99
CA GLU A 47 25.41 -17.13 -34.84
C GLU A 47 24.25 -16.62 -35.72
N GLY A 48 23.81 -17.42 -36.69
CA GLY A 48 22.76 -17.02 -37.62
C GLY A 48 21.43 -16.75 -36.90
N PRO A 49 20.48 -16.02 -37.54
CA PRO A 49 19.17 -15.73 -36.96
C PRO A 49 18.43 -16.98 -36.44
N MET A 50 18.64 -18.12 -37.11
CA MET A 50 18.14 -19.43 -36.68
C MET A 50 18.77 -19.95 -35.39
N ALA A 51 20.06 -19.73 -35.17
CA ALA A 51 20.75 -20.14 -33.95
C ALA A 51 20.31 -19.29 -32.75
N MET A 52 20.07 -18.00 -32.96
CA MET A 52 19.50 -17.13 -31.93
C MET A 52 18.07 -17.54 -31.56
N MET A 53 17.24 -17.90 -32.55
CA MET A 53 15.88 -18.41 -32.32
C MET A 53 15.90 -19.77 -31.61
N GLN A 54 16.83 -20.65 -31.98
CA GLN A 54 17.02 -21.97 -31.36
C GLN A 54 17.53 -21.84 -29.91
N LYS A 55 18.37 -20.85 -29.61
CA LYS A 55 18.84 -20.55 -28.24
C LYS A 55 17.71 -20.02 -27.36
N MET A 56 16.84 -19.17 -27.91
CA MET A 56 15.63 -18.70 -27.22
C MET A 56 14.60 -19.83 -26.98
N MET A 57 14.49 -20.78 -27.91
CA MET A 57 13.58 -21.92 -27.77
C MET A 57 14.15 -23.01 -26.84
N GLY A 58 15.46 -23.26 -26.89
CA GLY A 58 16.14 -24.22 -26.01
C GLY A 58 16.13 -23.80 -24.55
N GLN A 59 16.31 -22.51 -24.27
CA GLN A 59 16.19 -21.97 -22.91
C GLN A 59 14.75 -22.05 -22.34
N LYS A 60 13.74 -22.25 -23.20
CA LYS A 60 12.34 -22.43 -22.79
C LYS A 60 11.96 -23.91 -22.60
N GLY A 61 12.82 -24.85 -23.01
CA GLY A 61 12.57 -26.29 -22.93
C GLY A 61 13.15 -27.00 -21.71
N GLU A 62 14.10 -26.37 -20.99
CA GLU A 62 14.87 -27.03 -19.92
C GLU A 62 14.71 -26.36 -18.54
N GLY A 63 13.55 -25.76 -18.27
CA GLY A 63 13.27 -25.09 -17.00
C GLY A 63 11.80 -25.10 -16.57
N ALA A 64 11.01 -26.06 -17.06
CA ALA A 64 9.59 -26.19 -16.72
C ALA A 64 9.34 -27.32 -15.70
N GLU A 65 10.16 -27.39 -14.66
CA GLU A 65 9.79 -28.05 -13.41
C GLU A 65 9.92 -27.01 -12.29
N GLY A 66 8.76 -26.57 -11.77
CA GLY A 66 8.65 -25.89 -10.47
C GLY A 66 9.09 -24.44 -10.41
N GLY A 67 8.29 -23.52 -10.94
CA GLY A 67 8.44 -22.10 -10.64
C GLY A 67 7.24 -21.31 -11.12
N ASP A 68 6.51 -20.69 -10.19
CA ASP A 68 5.40 -19.80 -10.51
C ASP A 68 5.78 -18.84 -11.65
N ASN A 69 5.00 -18.85 -12.72
CA ASN A 69 5.23 -17.92 -13.83
C ASN A 69 5.22 -16.49 -13.26
N PRO A 70 6.21 -15.63 -13.58
CA PRO A 70 6.28 -14.27 -13.02
C PRO A 70 5.01 -13.44 -13.29
N MET A 71 4.26 -13.78 -14.34
CA MET A 71 2.94 -13.22 -14.63
C MET A 71 1.85 -13.67 -13.63
N GLN A 72 1.86 -14.94 -13.18
CA GLN A 72 0.97 -15.42 -12.12
C GLN A 72 1.32 -14.82 -10.77
N GLN A 73 2.61 -14.66 -10.46
CA GLN A 73 3.05 -14.01 -9.23
C GLN A 73 2.58 -12.55 -9.18
N MET A 74 2.77 -11.79 -10.25
CA MET A 74 2.28 -10.40 -10.34
C MET A 74 0.75 -10.31 -10.21
N MET A 75 0.01 -11.22 -10.84
CA MET A 75 -1.45 -11.27 -10.71
C MET A 75 -1.89 -11.62 -9.28
N GLY A 76 -1.18 -12.55 -8.62
CA GLY A 76 -1.42 -12.93 -7.23
C GLY A 76 -1.13 -11.80 -6.23
N THR A 77 -0.03 -11.05 -6.43
CA THR A 77 0.28 -9.89 -5.59
C THR A 77 -0.76 -8.77 -5.74
N CYS A 78 -1.20 -8.49 -6.97
CA CYS A 78 -2.26 -7.50 -7.21
C CYS A 78 -3.59 -7.91 -6.56
N MET A 79 -3.97 -9.18 -6.71
CA MET A 79 -5.20 -9.70 -6.11
C MET A 79 -5.12 -9.69 -4.57
N GLY A 80 -3.98 -10.07 -4.00
CA GLY A 80 -3.74 -10.04 -2.55
C GLY A 80 -3.87 -8.64 -1.95
N MET A 81 -3.29 -7.63 -2.60
CA MET A 81 -3.41 -6.24 -2.15
C MET A 81 -4.86 -5.73 -2.22
N CYS A 82 -5.60 -6.09 -3.28
CA CYS A 82 -7.03 -5.77 -3.40
C CYS A 82 -7.86 -6.45 -2.29
N THR A 83 -7.56 -7.70 -1.96
CA THR A 83 -8.23 -8.41 -0.86
C THR A 83 -7.95 -7.76 0.49
N GLU A 84 -6.70 -7.36 0.76
CA GLU A 84 -6.34 -6.65 2.00
C GLU A 84 -7.04 -5.30 2.11
N MET A 85 -7.12 -4.55 1.00
CA MET A 85 -7.84 -3.27 0.95
C MET A 85 -9.34 -3.45 1.20
N LEU A 86 -9.97 -4.49 0.64
CA LEU A 86 -11.39 -4.77 0.88
C LEU A 86 -11.65 -5.23 2.32
N ASP A 87 -10.76 -6.04 2.90
CA ASP A 87 -10.88 -6.48 4.30
C ASP A 87 -10.73 -5.29 5.27
N THR A 88 -9.74 -4.43 5.04
CA THR A 88 -9.58 -3.21 5.84
C THR A 88 -10.79 -2.29 5.72
N MET A 89 -11.33 -2.05 4.52
CA MET A 89 -12.58 -1.29 4.33
C MET A 89 -13.76 -1.91 5.05
N HIS A 90 -13.92 -3.24 4.98
CA HIS A 90 -14.99 -3.96 5.66
C HIS A 90 -14.88 -3.79 7.18
N ARG A 91 -13.67 -3.92 7.75
CA ARG A 91 -13.42 -3.70 9.18
C ARG A 91 -13.72 -2.26 9.58
N THR A 92 -13.26 -1.26 8.83
CA THR A 92 -13.52 0.15 9.11
C THR A 92 -15.01 0.49 9.02
N THR A 93 -15.72 -0.03 8.02
CA THR A 93 -17.18 0.16 7.86
C THR A 93 -17.96 -0.49 9.00
N SER A 94 -17.56 -1.70 9.41
CA SER A 94 -18.15 -2.40 10.55
C SER A 94 -17.95 -1.61 11.86
N LEU A 95 -16.79 -0.95 12.00
CA LEU A 95 -16.50 -0.08 13.15
C LEU A 95 -17.25 1.26 13.10
N ALA A 96 -17.52 1.79 11.90
CA ALA A 96 -18.23 3.05 11.71
C ALA A 96 -19.69 3.01 12.21
N VAL A 97 -20.32 1.83 12.26
CA VAL A 97 -21.65 1.65 12.86
C VAL A 97 -21.65 1.98 14.36
N TYR A 98 -20.52 1.79 15.05
CA TYR A 98 -20.37 2.17 16.46
C TYR A 98 -20.02 3.66 16.66
N ALA A 99 -19.74 4.39 15.58
CA ALA A 99 -19.37 5.80 15.61
C ALA A 99 -20.59 6.75 15.61
N GLN A 100 -21.80 6.23 15.87
CA GLN A 100 -22.98 7.07 16.06
C GLN A 100 -22.84 7.90 17.35
N PRO A 101 -23.20 9.18 17.35
CA PRO A 101 -22.99 10.07 18.50
C PRO A 101 -23.69 9.60 19.77
N GLU A 102 -24.84 8.94 19.63
CA GLU A 102 -25.59 8.36 20.75
C GLU A 102 -24.83 7.18 21.39
N LEU A 103 -24.21 6.32 20.57
CA LEU A 103 -23.40 5.20 21.06
C LEU A 103 -22.10 5.68 21.70
N HIS A 104 -21.50 6.76 21.19
CA HIS A 104 -20.34 7.38 21.82
C HIS A 104 -20.66 7.87 23.24
N GLN A 105 -21.78 8.58 23.44
CA GLN A 105 -22.16 9.04 24.77
C GLN A 105 -22.38 7.89 25.75
N LEU A 106 -23.08 6.83 25.32
CA LEU A 106 -23.27 5.64 26.14
C LEU A 106 -21.95 4.96 26.49
N PHE A 107 -21.00 4.92 25.56
CA PHE A 107 -19.66 4.40 25.81
C PHE A 107 -18.89 5.28 26.79
N GLU A 108 -18.95 6.60 26.67
CA GLU A 108 -18.29 7.53 27.59
C GLU A 108 -18.85 7.41 29.01
N GLU A 109 -20.17 7.36 29.18
CA GLU A 109 -20.82 7.16 30.47
C GLU A 109 -20.44 5.81 31.09
N TRP A 110 -20.49 4.74 30.29
CA TRP A 110 -20.05 3.42 30.72
C TRP A 110 -18.58 3.41 31.11
N LEU A 111 -17.70 4.03 30.32
CA LEU A 111 -16.28 4.10 30.59
C LEU A 111 -16.00 4.89 31.87
N ALA A 112 -16.65 6.04 32.06
CA ALA A 112 -16.53 6.86 33.26
C ALA A 112 -16.97 6.09 34.52
N ALA A 113 -18.05 5.31 34.43
CA ALA A 113 -18.48 4.44 35.53
C ALA A 113 -17.41 3.39 35.87
N ARG A 114 -16.84 2.74 34.84
CA ARG A 114 -15.78 1.72 35.02
C ARG A 114 -14.48 2.30 35.56
N GLU A 115 -14.11 3.50 35.13
CA GLU A 115 -13.00 4.25 35.72
C GLU A 115 -13.23 4.52 37.20
N GLY A 116 -14.43 4.98 37.57
CA GLY A 116 -14.81 5.23 38.95
C GLY A 116 -14.73 3.97 39.82
N ASP A 117 -15.24 2.84 39.34
CA ASP A 117 -15.16 1.56 40.04
C ASP A 117 -13.71 1.07 40.19
N ALA A 118 -12.89 1.21 39.13
CA ALA A 118 -11.49 0.84 39.17
C ALA A 118 -10.71 1.67 40.21
N LEU A 119 -10.94 2.99 40.26
CA LEU A 119 -10.30 3.87 41.24
C LEU A 119 -10.69 3.51 42.66
N LYS A 120 -11.98 3.30 42.94
CA LYS A 120 -12.43 2.87 44.28
C LYS A 120 -11.76 1.57 44.71
N LEU A 121 -11.70 0.57 43.82
CA LEU A 121 -11.04 -0.70 44.13
C LEU A 121 -9.55 -0.52 44.45
N ILE A 122 -8.86 0.34 43.70
CA ILE A 122 -7.45 0.68 43.93
C ILE A 122 -7.28 1.44 45.25
N GLU A 123 -8.18 2.36 45.59
CA GLU A 123 -8.14 3.09 46.87
C GLU A 123 -8.39 2.17 48.07
N GLU A 124 -9.37 1.26 47.97
CA GLU A 124 -9.74 0.33 49.05
C GLU A 124 -8.67 -0.75 49.29
N ARG A 125 -8.09 -1.29 48.22
CA ARG A 125 -7.17 -2.45 48.29
C ARG A 125 -5.70 -2.07 48.10
N GLY A 126 -5.43 -0.84 47.69
CA GLY A 126 -4.09 -0.34 47.40
C GLY A 126 -3.51 -0.92 46.10
N SER A 127 -2.49 -1.76 46.22
CA SER A 127 -1.78 -2.32 45.06
C SER A 127 -2.48 -3.59 44.57
N LEU A 128 -3.19 -3.49 43.44
CA LEU A 128 -3.82 -4.61 42.76
C LEU A 128 -3.03 -5.02 41.51
N ASP A 129 -2.99 -6.33 41.24
CA ASP A 129 -2.55 -6.83 39.95
C ASP A 129 -3.68 -6.73 38.90
N PRO A 130 -3.34 -6.66 37.60
CA PRO A 130 -4.34 -6.53 36.53
C PRO A 130 -5.34 -7.69 36.43
N GLU A 131 -4.97 -8.91 36.83
CA GLU A 131 -5.87 -10.07 36.75
C GLU A 131 -6.95 -10.01 37.84
N SER A 132 -6.57 -9.66 39.06
CA SER A 132 -7.51 -9.41 40.16
C SER A 132 -8.50 -8.31 39.81
N LEU A 133 -8.03 -7.25 39.15
CA LEU A 133 -8.90 -6.14 38.73
C LEU A 133 -9.83 -6.55 37.58
N ALA A 134 -9.36 -7.38 36.65
CA ALA A 134 -10.20 -7.94 35.58
C ALA A 134 -11.34 -8.80 36.12
N ALA A 135 -11.06 -9.65 37.11
CA ALA A 135 -12.08 -10.43 37.80
C ALA A 135 -13.09 -9.54 38.54
N ALA A 136 -12.62 -8.52 39.26
CA ALA A 136 -13.49 -7.61 40.02
C ALA A 136 -14.40 -6.77 39.13
N LEU A 137 -13.90 -6.30 37.98
CA LEU A 137 -14.66 -5.46 37.05
C LEU A 137 -15.48 -6.28 36.04
N SER A 138 -15.41 -7.62 36.06
CA SER A 138 -15.98 -8.50 35.03
C SER A 138 -15.57 -8.08 33.60
N MET A 139 -14.29 -7.76 33.42
CA MET A 139 -13.72 -7.32 32.14
C MET A 139 -12.62 -8.29 31.69
N SER A 140 -12.32 -8.30 30.39
CA SER A 140 -11.17 -9.07 29.91
C SER A 140 -9.85 -8.47 30.44
N PRO A 141 -8.79 -9.27 30.67
CA PRO A 141 -7.49 -8.76 31.10
C PRO A 141 -6.90 -7.72 30.14
N ALA A 142 -7.12 -7.90 28.84
CA ALA A 142 -6.70 -6.95 27.81
C ALA A 142 -7.42 -5.60 27.97
N SER A 143 -8.74 -5.63 28.17
CA SER A 143 -9.55 -4.41 28.38
C SER A 143 -9.14 -3.67 29.65
N VAL A 144 -8.86 -4.39 30.75
CA VAL A 144 -8.38 -3.77 31.99
C VAL A 144 -6.99 -3.15 31.81
N THR A 145 -6.10 -3.81 31.07
CA THR A 145 -4.78 -3.23 30.77
C THR A 145 -4.92 -1.91 30.01
N THR A 146 -5.81 -1.85 29.00
CA THR A 146 -6.10 -0.62 28.27
C THR A 146 -6.73 0.45 29.18
N LEU A 147 -7.66 0.08 30.05
CA LEU A 147 -8.28 0.99 31.02
C LEU A 147 -7.24 1.58 31.99
N LEU A 148 -6.34 0.75 32.51
CA LEU A 148 -5.26 1.17 33.40
C LEU A 148 -4.28 2.12 32.69
N ALA A 149 -3.90 1.82 31.45
CA ALA A 149 -3.09 2.71 30.64
C ALA A 149 -3.80 4.05 30.38
N HIS A 150 -5.11 4.02 30.14
CA HIS A 150 -5.93 5.21 29.96
C HIS A 150 -5.95 6.08 31.23
N LEU A 151 -6.23 5.48 32.39
CA LEU A 151 -6.21 6.16 33.70
C LEU A 151 -4.82 6.73 34.05
N GLN A 152 -3.74 6.02 33.69
CA GLN A 152 -2.38 6.51 33.87
C GLN A 152 -2.11 7.74 32.99
N ASN A 153 -2.53 7.71 31.72
CA ASN A 153 -2.35 8.82 30.79
C ASN A 153 -3.12 10.08 31.23
N GLN A 154 -4.25 9.90 31.92
CA GLN A 154 -4.98 10.99 32.59
C GLN A 154 -4.34 11.44 33.91
N GLY A 155 -3.29 10.76 34.39
CA GLY A 155 -2.59 11.09 35.64
C GLY A 155 -3.33 10.65 36.92
N LYS A 156 -4.40 9.85 36.80
CA LYS A 156 -5.22 9.41 37.94
C LYS A 156 -4.56 8.29 38.75
N ILE A 157 -3.71 7.47 38.12
CA ILE A 157 -3.00 6.36 38.77
C ILE A 157 -1.53 6.31 38.34
N ARG A 158 -0.70 5.57 39.10
CA ARG A 158 0.67 5.21 38.71
C ARG A 158 0.82 3.70 38.63
N LEU A 159 1.22 3.21 37.46
CA LEU A 159 1.55 1.79 37.30
C LEU A 159 2.99 1.52 37.78
N ARG A 160 3.19 0.38 38.44
CA ARG A 160 4.51 -0.11 38.85
C ARG A 160 4.71 -1.50 38.28
N ALA A 161 5.77 -1.68 37.51
CA ALA A 161 6.19 -3.00 37.05
C ALA A 161 6.99 -3.72 38.15
N LYS A 162 6.77 -5.03 38.28
CA LYS A 162 7.59 -5.94 39.09
C LYS A 162 7.92 -7.15 38.22
N VAL A 163 9.11 -7.72 38.41
CA VAL A 163 9.48 -8.98 37.77
C VAL A 163 8.64 -10.10 38.39
N VAL A 164 7.93 -10.85 37.55
CA VAL A 164 7.20 -12.05 38.00
C VAL A 164 8.18 -13.22 37.94
N GLU A 165 8.68 -13.63 39.10
CA GLU A 165 9.45 -14.86 39.23
C GLU A 165 8.49 -16.03 38.96
N LYS A 166 8.71 -16.74 37.84
CA LYS A 166 7.94 -17.94 37.49
C LYS A 166 8.48 -19.09 38.35
N SER A 167 7.76 -19.44 39.42
CA SER A 167 8.08 -20.60 40.27
C SER A 167 7.48 -21.88 39.74
#